data_AF-A0A428BJW6-F1
#
_entry.id   AF-A0A428BJW6-F1
#
_cell.length_a   1.000
_cell.length_b   1.000
_cell.length_c   1.000
_cell.angle_alpha   90.00
_cell.angle_beta   90.00
_cell.angle_gamma   90.00
#
_symmetry.space_group_name_H-M   'P 1'
#
loop_
_entity.id
_entity.type
_entity.pdbx_description
1 polymer ?
#
loop_
_entity_poly.entity_id
_entity_poly.type
_entity_poly.pdbx_seq_one_letter_code
_entity_poly.pdbx_strand_id
1 'polypeptide(L)'
;MKGIELICLQHPVSVDLRKIITIVKLSTDIERIGDRIIEIVKNLKNIHTMHEWGPLFYEMLKIHFILGDHLKKTLTWYKNRNYEPDVYDYNKKCKLISGLCQKLGDKVVENFLIESSNVDEAIVFLEVINILDKMSHTTKSIYKWLDYQEIGVL
;
A
#
# COMPACT_ATOMS: atom_id res chain seq x y z
N MET A 1 1.13 -7.24 23.64
CA MET A 1 0.81 -7.70 22.27
C MET A 1 0.40 -9.16 22.36
N LYS A 2 -0.88 -9.51 22.16
CA LYS A 2 -1.44 -10.85 22.44
C LYS A 2 -0.69 -12.00 21.72
N GLY A 3 -0.07 -11.74 20.58
CA GLY A 3 0.75 -12.74 19.87
C GLY A 3 1.99 -13.19 20.65
N ILE A 4 2.69 -12.28 21.33
CA ILE A 4 3.88 -12.63 22.14
C ILE A 4 3.47 -13.48 23.35
N GLU A 5 2.37 -13.13 23.98
CA GLU A 5 1.80 -13.88 25.10
C GLU A 5 1.43 -15.32 24.70
N LEU A 6 0.80 -15.51 23.54
CA LEU A 6 0.52 -16.84 22.99
C LEU A 6 1.78 -17.65 22.73
N ILE A 7 2.85 -17.03 22.23
CA ILE A 7 4.14 -17.70 22.01
C ILE A 7 4.73 -18.17 23.35
N CYS A 8 4.72 -17.30 24.36
CA CYS A 8 5.28 -17.60 25.68
C CYS A 8 4.50 -18.68 26.42
N LEU A 9 3.17 -18.70 26.31
CA LEU A 9 2.32 -19.63 27.06
C LEU A 9 2.19 -21.00 26.39
N GLN A 10 2.13 -21.03 25.07
CA GLN A 10 1.76 -22.25 24.32
C GLN A 10 2.94 -22.89 23.60
N HIS A 11 4.10 -22.21 23.53
CA HIS A 11 5.29 -22.68 22.80
C HIS A 11 4.97 -23.28 21.42
N PRO A 12 4.17 -22.58 20.58
CA PRO A 12 3.73 -23.11 19.30
C PRO A 12 4.92 -23.36 18.37
N VAL A 13 4.83 -24.38 17.53
CA VAL A 13 5.90 -24.79 16.62
C VAL A 13 5.45 -24.74 15.16
N SER A 14 6.42 -24.62 14.25
CA SER A 14 6.22 -24.68 12.80
C SER A 14 5.04 -23.81 12.32
N VAL A 15 3.97 -24.44 11.82
CA VAL A 15 2.81 -23.78 11.21
C VAL A 15 2.13 -22.80 12.17
N ASP A 16 1.92 -23.16 13.42
CA ASP A 16 1.20 -22.30 14.36
C ASP A 16 2.04 -21.10 14.80
N LEU A 17 3.35 -21.27 14.93
CA LEU A 17 4.27 -20.16 15.15
C LEU A 17 4.27 -19.20 13.95
N ARG A 18 4.31 -19.73 12.72
CA ARG A 18 4.25 -18.91 11.50
C ARG A 18 2.95 -18.13 11.39
N LYS A 19 1.80 -18.73 11.74
CA LYS A 19 0.51 -18.03 11.80
C LYS A 19 0.54 -16.87 12.77
N ILE A 20 1.03 -17.07 14.00
CA ILE A 20 1.09 -16.00 15.01
C ILE A 20 2.02 -14.87 14.55
N ILE A 21 3.20 -15.20 14.02
CA ILE A 21 4.14 -14.21 13.49
C ILE A 21 3.49 -13.42 12.34
N THR A 22 2.84 -14.12 11.41
CA THR A 22 2.15 -13.51 10.27
C THR A 22 1.08 -12.53 10.75
N ILE A 23 0.20 -12.94 11.67
CA ILE A 23 -0.84 -12.07 12.24
C ILE A 23 -0.24 -10.80 12.86
N VAL A 24 0.83 -10.94 13.64
CA VAL A 24 1.50 -9.79 14.27
C VAL A 24 2.05 -8.84 13.21
N LYS A 25 2.72 -9.36 12.19
CA LYS A 25 3.29 -8.56 11.10
C LYS A 25 2.22 -7.88 10.25
N LEU A 26 1.16 -8.60 9.89
CA LEU A 26 0.01 -8.06 9.18
C LEU A 26 -0.66 -6.92 9.93
N SER A 27 -0.80 -7.05 11.26
CA SER A 27 -1.39 -5.99 12.08
C SER A 27 -0.60 -4.69 11.99
N THR A 28 0.73 -4.75 12.04
CA THR A 28 1.61 -3.58 11.89
C THR A 28 1.55 -2.99 10.48
N ASP A 29 1.51 -3.83 9.45
CA ASP A 29 1.43 -3.33 8.07
C ASP A 29 0.05 -2.70 7.77
N ILE A 30 -1.04 -3.20 8.35
CA ILE A 30 -2.38 -2.58 8.26
C ILE A 30 -2.40 -1.23 8.99
N GLU A 31 -1.84 -1.14 10.19
CA GLU A 31 -1.69 0.12 10.93
C GLU A 31 -0.96 1.17 10.07
N ARG A 32 0.19 0.80 9.50
CA ARG A 32 0.97 1.68 8.61
C ARG A 32 0.16 2.19 7.42
N ILE A 33 -0.68 1.34 6.81
CA ILE A 33 -1.58 1.78 5.73
C ILE A 33 -2.59 2.81 6.26
N GLY A 34 -3.15 2.58 7.44
CA GLY A 34 -4.04 3.54 8.12
C GLY A 34 -3.36 4.90 8.36
N ASP A 35 -2.14 4.91 8.88
CA ASP A 35 -1.37 6.13 9.10
C ASP A 35 -1.13 6.91 7.81
N ARG A 36 -0.84 6.20 6.71
CA ARG A 36 -0.69 6.80 5.38
C ARG A 36 -1.99 7.41 4.85
N ILE A 37 -3.13 6.78 5.10
CA ILE A 37 -4.43 7.35 4.75
C ILE A 37 -4.65 8.65 5.54
N ILE A 38 -4.30 8.69 6.83
CA ILE A 38 -4.39 9.89 7.65
C ILE A 38 -3.47 11.00 7.10
N GLU A 39 -2.27 10.66 6.65
CA GLU A 39 -1.32 11.59 6.01
C GLU A 39 -1.94 12.22 4.74
N ILE A 40 -2.54 11.41 3.85
CA ILE A 40 -3.27 11.93 2.68
C ILE A 40 -4.37 12.89 3.10
N VAL A 41 -5.22 12.51 4.06
CA VAL A 41 -6.34 13.35 4.51
C VAL A 41 -5.85 14.69 5.08
N LYS A 42 -4.75 14.69 5.83
CA LYS A 42 -4.15 15.92 6.36
C LYS A 42 -3.62 16.82 5.24
N ASN A 43 -2.92 16.25 4.28
CA ASN A 43 -2.36 16.98 3.14
C ASN A 43 -3.48 17.62 2.29
N LEU A 44 -4.54 16.85 2.02
CA LEU A 44 -5.71 17.35 1.27
C LEU A 44 -6.51 18.40 2.03
N LYS A 45 -6.53 18.39 3.37
CA LYS A 45 -7.24 19.40 4.16
C LYS A 45 -6.72 20.82 3.94
N ASN A 46 -5.46 20.93 3.54
CA ASN A 46 -4.79 22.21 3.31
C ASN A 46 -4.96 22.69 1.86
N ILE A 47 -5.58 21.89 0.97
CA ILE A 47 -5.73 22.19 -0.45
C ILE A 47 -7.15 21.87 -0.92
N HIS A 48 -7.90 22.89 -1.29
CA HIS A 48 -9.31 22.77 -1.68
C HIS A 48 -9.51 22.59 -3.19
N THR A 49 -8.45 22.77 -3.98
CA THR A 49 -8.46 22.92 -5.45
C THR A 49 -7.78 21.76 -6.17
N MET A 50 -7.40 20.67 -5.48
CA MET A 50 -6.61 19.58 -6.09
C MET A 50 -7.31 18.87 -7.28
N HIS A 51 -8.63 19.00 -7.39
CA HIS A 51 -9.40 18.51 -8.54
C HIS A 51 -9.20 19.35 -9.81
N GLU A 52 -8.76 20.60 -9.69
CA GLU A 52 -8.48 21.53 -10.79
C GLU A 52 -7.23 21.12 -11.59
N TRP A 53 -6.40 20.23 -11.04
CA TRP A 53 -5.29 19.56 -11.73
C TRP A 53 -5.75 18.58 -12.84
N GLY A 54 -7.06 18.48 -13.05
CA GLY A 54 -7.66 17.90 -14.24
C GLY A 54 -7.19 16.46 -14.52
N PRO A 55 -6.62 16.16 -15.70
CA PRO A 55 -6.22 14.80 -16.06
C PRO A 55 -5.28 14.12 -15.06
N LEU A 56 -4.35 14.86 -14.45
CA LEU A 56 -3.39 14.31 -13.48
C LEU A 56 -4.10 13.80 -12.23
N PHE A 57 -5.10 14.55 -11.74
CA PHE A 57 -5.92 14.15 -10.60
C PHE A 57 -6.66 12.83 -10.88
N TYR A 58 -7.24 12.66 -12.07
CA TYR A 58 -7.91 11.41 -12.44
C TYR A 58 -6.94 10.24 -12.62
N GLU A 59 -5.71 10.48 -13.08
CA GLU A 59 -4.66 9.45 -13.08
C GLU A 59 -4.30 9.00 -11.66
N MET A 60 -4.14 9.94 -10.72
CA MET A 60 -3.92 9.64 -9.30
C MET A 60 -5.06 8.81 -8.71
N LEU A 61 -6.32 9.17 -8.97
CA LEU A 61 -7.48 8.40 -8.52
C LEU A 61 -7.50 6.98 -9.08
N LYS A 62 -7.12 6.80 -10.36
CA LYS A 62 -6.99 5.44 -10.93
C LYS A 62 -5.97 4.61 -10.17
N ILE A 63 -4.80 5.18 -9.85
CA ILE A 63 -3.77 4.50 -9.05
C ILE A 63 -4.33 4.12 -7.67
N HIS A 64 -5.01 5.05 -7.00
CA HIS A 64 -5.67 4.80 -5.72
C HIS A 64 -6.65 3.61 -5.78
N PHE A 65 -7.53 3.56 -6.79
CA PHE A 65 -8.49 2.45 -6.94
C PHE A 65 -7.80 1.12 -7.22
N ILE A 66 -6.77 1.10 -8.07
CA ILE A 66 -5.99 -0.12 -8.37
C ILE A 66 -5.33 -0.64 -7.09
N LEU A 67 -4.73 0.24 -6.31
CA LEU A 67 -4.10 -0.11 -5.04
C LEU A 67 -5.12 -0.62 -4.02
N GLY A 68 -6.29 0.02 -3.91
CA GLY A 68 -7.37 -0.40 -3.03
C GLY A 68 -7.91 -1.80 -3.37
N ASP A 69 -8.09 -2.10 -4.66
CA ASP A 69 -8.44 -3.45 -5.14
C ASP A 69 -7.36 -4.48 -4.78
N HIS A 70 -6.09 -4.11 -4.95
CA HIS A 70 -4.95 -4.98 -4.61
C HIS A 70 -4.90 -5.29 -3.11
N LEU A 71 -5.09 -4.28 -2.25
CA LEU A 71 -5.17 -4.46 -0.81
C LEU A 71 -6.39 -5.31 -0.41
N LYS A 72 -7.56 -5.07 -1.01
CA LYS A 72 -8.76 -5.87 -0.75
C LYS A 72 -8.55 -7.34 -1.11
N LYS A 73 -7.88 -7.62 -2.23
CA LYS A 73 -7.55 -8.98 -2.66
C LYS A 73 -6.64 -9.68 -1.66
N THR A 74 -5.59 -9.04 -1.16
CA THR A 74 -4.70 -9.67 -0.18
C THR A 74 -5.39 -9.97 1.16
N LEU A 75 -6.28 -9.09 1.62
CA LEU A 75 -7.03 -9.32 2.85
C LEU A 75 -8.09 -10.42 2.68
N THR A 76 -8.70 -10.51 1.49
CA THR A 76 -9.64 -11.58 1.14
C THR A 76 -8.91 -12.93 1.06
N TRP A 77 -7.69 -12.94 0.51
CA TRP A 77 -6.83 -14.12 0.49
C TRP A 77 -6.56 -14.64 1.91
N TYR A 78 -6.11 -13.77 2.83
CA TYR A 78 -5.91 -14.14 4.23
C TYR A 78 -7.18 -14.72 4.88
N LYS A 79 -8.35 -14.09 4.64
CA LYS A 79 -9.63 -14.53 5.21
C LYS A 79 -10.05 -15.91 4.72
N ASN A 80 -9.96 -16.16 3.41
CA ASN A 80 -10.54 -17.35 2.80
C ASN A 80 -9.59 -18.55 2.82
N ARG A 81 -8.30 -18.35 3.12
CA ARG A 81 -7.24 -19.39 3.06
C ARG A 81 -7.15 -20.11 1.70
N ASN A 82 -7.69 -19.51 0.65
CA ASN A 82 -7.52 -20.03 -0.72
C ASN A 82 -6.12 -19.63 -1.18
N TYR A 83 -5.15 -20.52 -0.92
CA TYR A 83 -3.81 -20.43 -1.47
C TYR A 83 -3.86 -20.81 -2.95
N GLU A 84 -3.90 -19.80 -3.83
CA GLU A 84 -3.66 -19.96 -5.26
C GLU A 84 -2.33 -19.29 -5.61
N PRO A 85 -1.19 -19.99 -5.40
CA PRO A 85 0.15 -19.41 -5.55
C PRO A 85 0.50 -18.96 -6.97
N ASP A 86 -0.27 -19.39 -7.98
CA ASP A 86 0.12 -19.26 -9.39
C ASP A 86 -0.64 -18.21 -10.21
N VAL A 87 -1.73 -17.60 -9.70
CA VAL A 87 -2.58 -16.74 -10.55
C VAL A 87 -2.31 -15.24 -10.34
N TYR A 88 -1.73 -14.85 -9.21
CA TYR A 88 -1.59 -13.45 -8.84
C TYR A 88 -0.14 -13.07 -8.56
N ASP A 89 0.59 -12.71 -9.62
CA ASP A 89 1.92 -12.11 -9.50
C ASP A 89 1.83 -10.70 -8.87
N TYR A 90 1.72 -10.68 -7.53
CA TYR A 90 1.64 -9.46 -6.75
C TYR A 90 2.91 -8.63 -6.91
N ASN A 91 4.06 -9.27 -7.16
CA ASN A 91 5.32 -8.57 -7.41
C ASN A 91 5.23 -7.72 -8.68
N LYS A 92 4.73 -8.28 -9.78
CA LYS A 92 4.49 -7.55 -11.02
C LYS A 92 3.46 -6.44 -10.85
N LYS A 93 2.37 -6.70 -10.11
CA LYS A 93 1.34 -5.68 -9.86
C LYS A 93 1.82 -4.52 -9.00
N CYS A 94 2.50 -4.79 -7.88
CA CYS A 94 3.08 -3.73 -7.05
C CYS A 94 4.14 -2.93 -7.84
N LYS A 95 4.98 -3.60 -8.63
CA LYS A 95 5.93 -2.91 -9.54
C LYS A 95 5.21 -2.03 -10.57
N LEU A 96 4.10 -2.50 -11.12
CA LEU A 96 3.27 -1.71 -12.03
C LEU A 96 2.73 -0.45 -11.33
N ILE A 97 2.19 -0.58 -10.12
CA ILE A 97 1.68 0.55 -9.33
C ILE A 97 2.80 1.55 -9.05
N SER A 98 3.97 1.10 -8.58
CA SER A 98 5.12 1.98 -8.34
C SER A 98 5.58 2.70 -9.61
N GLY A 99 5.60 2.01 -10.75
CA GLY A 99 5.89 2.61 -12.05
C GLY A 99 4.84 3.64 -12.50
N LEU A 100 3.57 3.43 -12.16
CA LEU A 100 2.51 4.42 -12.42
C LEU A 100 2.68 5.65 -11.53
N CYS A 101 3.01 5.47 -10.24
CA CYS A 101 3.30 6.57 -9.32
C CYS A 101 4.48 7.40 -9.82
N GLN A 102 5.59 6.75 -10.21
CA GLN A 102 6.76 7.44 -10.74
C GLN A 102 6.42 8.27 -11.99
N LYS A 103 5.78 7.66 -12.98
CA LYS A 103 5.37 8.35 -14.21
C LYS A 103 4.44 9.53 -13.95
N LEU A 104 3.53 9.39 -12.99
CA LEU A 104 2.64 10.49 -12.63
C LEU A 104 3.40 11.62 -11.93
N GLY A 105 4.37 11.29 -11.07
CA GLY A 105 5.27 12.27 -10.47
C GLY A 105 6.06 13.05 -11.51
N ASP A 106 6.63 12.36 -12.50
CA ASP A 106 7.36 12.98 -13.61
C ASP A 106 6.46 13.97 -14.38
N LYS A 107 5.23 13.57 -14.71
CA LYS A 107 4.25 14.45 -15.38
C LYS A 107 3.88 15.69 -14.56
N VAL A 108 3.76 15.56 -13.24
CA VAL A 108 3.47 16.68 -12.34
C VAL A 108 4.61 17.69 -12.36
N VAL A 109 5.85 17.22 -12.34
CA VAL A 109 7.04 18.09 -12.45
C VAL A 109 7.10 18.76 -13.81
N GLU A 110 6.88 18.02 -14.90
CA GLU A 110 6.86 18.58 -16.26
C GLU A 110 5.78 19.65 -16.43
N ASN A 111 4.57 19.40 -15.93
CA ASN A 111 3.46 20.37 -16.00
C ASN A 111 3.78 21.65 -15.21
N PHE A 112 4.34 21.51 -14.00
CA PHE A 112 4.75 22.64 -13.16
C PHE A 112 5.85 23.52 -13.81
N LEU A 113 6.74 22.93 -14.61
CA LEU A 113 7.77 23.69 -15.34
C LEU A 113 7.19 24.51 -16.50
N ILE A 114 6.04 24.11 -17.05
CA ILE A 114 5.38 24.77 -18.19
C ILE A 114 4.41 25.85 -17.70
N GLU A 115 3.57 25.51 -16.72
CA GLU A 115 2.62 26.42 -16.09
C GLU A 115 3.05 26.61 -14.63
N SER A 116 3.40 27.84 -14.24
CA SER A 116 3.78 28.16 -12.85
C SER A 116 2.56 28.14 -11.94
N SER A 117 1.99 26.95 -11.75
CA SER A 117 0.94 26.68 -10.77
C SER A 117 1.46 26.90 -9.35
N ASN A 118 0.57 26.88 -8.37
CA ASN A 118 0.96 27.06 -6.97
C ASN A 118 1.93 25.94 -6.54
N VAL A 119 3.15 26.31 -6.15
CA VAL A 119 4.22 25.38 -5.75
C VAL A 119 3.77 24.47 -4.61
N ASP A 120 3.02 25.02 -3.65
CA ASP A 120 2.52 24.26 -2.51
C ASP A 120 1.55 23.15 -2.95
N GLU A 121 0.76 23.40 -4.00
CA GLU A 121 -0.14 22.38 -4.55
C GLU A 121 0.61 21.28 -5.29
N ALA A 122 1.64 21.65 -6.05
CA ALA A 122 2.50 20.67 -6.70
C ALA A 122 3.20 19.75 -5.68
N ILE A 123 3.70 20.33 -4.59
CA ILE A 123 4.33 19.59 -3.49
C ILE A 123 3.35 18.60 -2.89
N VAL A 124 2.14 19.03 -2.51
CA VAL A 124 1.15 18.13 -1.92
C VAL A 124 0.72 17.05 -2.91
N PHE A 125 0.58 17.37 -4.20
CA PHE A 125 0.26 16.37 -5.21
C PHE A 125 1.34 15.28 -5.26
N LEU A 126 2.62 15.67 -5.30
CA LEU A 126 3.76 14.74 -5.25
C LEU A 126 3.80 13.93 -3.94
N GLU A 127 3.48 14.55 -2.81
CA GLU A 127 3.40 13.86 -1.52
C GLU A 127 2.34 12.78 -1.52
N VAL A 128 1.14 13.06 -2.05
CA VAL A 128 0.06 12.07 -2.14
C VAL A 128 0.47 10.91 -3.06
N ILE A 129 1.11 11.19 -4.20
CA ILE A 129 1.66 10.13 -5.09
C ILE A 129 2.65 9.24 -4.32
N ASN A 130 3.59 9.85 -3.60
CA ASN A 130 4.59 9.12 -2.82
C ASN A 130 3.95 8.29 -1.70
N ILE A 131 2.90 8.80 -1.06
CA ILE A 131 2.16 8.04 -0.05
C ILE A 131 1.46 6.82 -0.67
N LEU A 132 0.86 6.96 -1.86
CA LEU A 132 0.27 5.83 -2.59
C LEU A 132 1.32 4.76 -2.94
N ASP A 133 2.53 5.16 -3.37
CA ASP A 133 3.62 4.22 -3.63
C ASP A 133 4.08 3.48 -2.35
N LYS A 134 4.23 4.21 -1.23
CA LYS A 134 4.52 3.59 0.07
C LYS A 134 3.44 2.58 0.48
N MET A 135 2.17 2.89 0.27
CA MET A 135 1.08 1.95 0.51
C MET A 135 1.15 0.71 -0.40
N SER A 136 1.59 0.85 -1.66
CA SER A 136 1.89 -0.27 -2.56
C SER A 136 2.98 -1.19 -1.97
N HIS A 137 4.07 -0.62 -1.46
CA HIS A 137 5.14 -1.37 -0.82
C HIS A 137 4.68 -2.09 0.45
N THR A 138 3.87 -1.44 1.29
CA THR A 138 3.29 -2.09 2.47
C THR A 138 2.33 -3.22 2.09
N THR A 139 1.55 -3.05 1.02
CA THR A 139 0.68 -4.12 0.50
C THR A 139 1.50 -5.31 -0.02
N LYS A 140 2.63 -5.05 -0.69
CA LYS A 140 3.58 -6.11 -1.06
C LYS A 140 4.15 -6.84 0.17
N SER A 141 4.43 -6.14 1.25
CA SER A 141 4.87 -6.75 2.52
C SER A 141 3.81 -7.71 3.06
N ILE A 142 2.53 -7.32 3.03
CA ILE A 142 1.41 -8.19 3.42
C ILE A 142 1.41 -9.48 2.60
N TYR A 143 1.53 -9.41 1.27
CA TYR A 143 1.61 -10.60 0.41
C TYR A 143 2.75 -11.53 0.82
N LYS A 144 3.94 -10.99 1.08
CA LYS A 144 5.12 -11.77 1.51
C LYS A 144 4.90 -12.49 2.85
N TRP A 145 4.23 -11.84 3.80
CA TRP A 145 3.93 -12.49 5.09
C TRP A 145 2.95 -13.64 4.93
N LEU A 146 2.00 -13.52 4.01
CA LEU A 146 1.06 -14.59 3.68
C LEU A 146 1.76 -15.75 2.97
N ASP A 147 2.68 -15.48 2.05
CA ASP A 147 3.54 -16.54 1.48
C ASP A 147 4.34 -17.23 2.58
N TYR A 148 5.04 -16.47 3.43
CA TYR A 148 5.80 -17.01 4.55
C TYR A 148 4.98 -17.93 5.45
N GLN A 149 3.72 -17.58 5.72
CA GLN A 149 2.84 -18.43 6.52
C GLN A 149 2.71 -19.85 5.94
N GLU A 150 2.52 -19.94 4.62
CA GLU A 150 2.26 -21.19 3.90
C GLU A 150 3.56 -21.95 3.64
N ILE A 151 4.56 -21.31 3.00
CA ILE A 151 5.78 -21.97 2.52
C ILE A 151 6.94 -21.96 3.52
N GLY A 152 6.92 -21.06 4.51
CA GLY A 152 7.97 -20.94 5.52
C GLY A 152 9.26 -20.26 5.04
N VAL A 153 9.27 -19.64 3.87
CA VAL A 153 10.40 -18.92 3.27
C VAL A 153 9.94 -17.53 2.81
N LEU A 154 10.83 -16.53 2.87
CA LEU A 154 10.59 -15.13 2.47
C LEU A 154 11.29 -14.77 1.16
#